data_AF-A0A925D9E6-F1
#
_entry.id   AF-A0A925D9E6-F1
#
_cell.length_a   1.000
_cell.length_b   1.000
_cell.length_c   1.000
_cell.angle_alpha   90.00
_cell.angle_beta   90.00
_cell.angle_gamma   90.00
#
_symmetry.space_group_name_H-M   'P 1'
#
loop_
_entity.id
_entity.type
_entity.pdbx_description
1 polymer ?
#
loop_
_entity_poly.entity_id
_entity_poly.type
_entity_poly.pdbx_seq_one_letter_code
_entity_poly.pdbx_strand_id
1 'polypeptide(L)'
;MRRLFCIAVVLLLLTAASASAQVSFKKDIAPVLLNNCLACHGPKKAEGAYRIDTYERAIAPGESATAAFLAKMVDGSEGFRRITSGDVKERMPLDGDPLSAETIALIKKWIEEGAVFDGPDPKAPIASYIPPPTHPAAPMAYAATMPIT
;
A
#
# COMPACT_ATOMS: atom_id res chain seq x y z
N MET A 1 -4.13 67.90 -2.16
CA MET A 1 -4.69 67.40 -3.44
C MET A 1 -3.86 66.21 -3.90
N ARG A 2 -4.54 65.10 -4.27
CA ARG A 2 -4.03 63.89 -4.99
C ARG A 2 -3.03 63.02 -4.22
N ARG A 3 -3.49 61.98 -3.51
CA ARG A 3 -3.95 60.65 -3.99
C ARG A 3 -2.85 59.84 -4.67
N LEU A 4 -2.50 58.73 -3.98
CA LEU A 4 -2.29 57.38 -4.51
C LEU A 4 -1.45 57.27 -5.79
N PHE A 5 -0.25 56.70 -5.70
CA PHE A 5 0.27 55.88 -6.78
C PHE A 5 1.17 54.75 -6.25
N CYS A 6 0.73 53.51 -6.49
CA CYS A 6 1.50 52.27 -6.42
C CYS A 6 2.16 51.97 -5.06
N ILE A 7 1.48 51.32 -4.10
CA ILE A 7 1.16 49.88 -4.18
C ILE A 7 2.04 49.21 -5.26
N ALA A 8 3.34 49.13 -5.03
CA ALA A 8 4.07 47.94 -5.43
C ALA A 8 3.48 46.84 -4.53
N VAL A 9 2.45 46.11 -4.94
CA VAL A 9 2.59 44.92 -5.80
C VAL A 9 3.91 44.20 -5.48
N VAL A 10 4.21 44.05 -4.20
CA VAL A 10 4.85 42.85 -3.68
C VAL A 10 3.82 41.76 -3.91
N LEU A 11 3.80 41.27 -5.15
CA LEU A 11 3.05 40.13 -5.60
C LEU A 11 3.72 38.93 -4.91
N LEU A 12 3.33 38.75 -3.64
CA LEU A 12 3.66 37.63 -2.80
C LEU A 12 3.16 36.40 -3.56
N LEU A 13 4.08 35.76 -4.28
CA LEU A 13 3.90 34.45 -4.89
C LEU A 13 3.61 33.47 -3.75
N LEU A 14 2.34 33.40 -3.35
CA LEU A 14 1.78 32.23 -2.69
C LEU A 14 1.81 31.11 -3.72
N THR A 15 2.98 30.50 -3.89
CA THR A 15 3.05 29.13 -4.38
C THR A 15 2.34 28.28 -3.35
N ALA A 16 1.05 28.03 -3.59
CA ALA A 16 0.32 26.97 -2.90
C ALA A 16 1.04 25.67 -3.25
N ALA A 17 1.97 25.25 -2.38
CA ALA A 17 2.51 23.91 -2.43
C ALA A 17 1.31 22.97 -2.27
N SER A 18 0.89 22.33 -3.35
CA SER A 18 -0.05 21.23 -3.29
C SER A 18 0.62 20.13 -2.49
N ALA A 19 0.38 20.10 -1.19
CA ALA A 19 0.76 18.98 -0.34
C ALA A 19 0.02 17.75 -0.91
N SER A 20 0.77 16.87 -1.58
CA SER A 20 0.26 15.58 -2.01
C SER A 20 -0.33 14.88 -0.78
N ALA A 21 -1.55 14.37 -0.88
CA ALA A 21 -2.16 13.64 0.23
C ALA A 21 -1.22 12.51 0.69
N GLN A 22 -1.10 12.36 2.00
CA GLN A 22 -0.34 11.29 2.63
C GLN A 22 -0.93 9.94 2.22
N VAL A 23 -0.09 8.95 1.98
CA VAL A 23 -0.51 7.60 1.62
C VAL A 23 -1.20 6.93 2.81
N SER A 24 -2.42 6.44 2.60
CA SER A 24 -3.21 5.72 3.59
C SER A 24 -2.84 4.25 3.59
N PHE A 25 -2.46 3.70 4.75
CA PHE A 25 -2.23 2.27 4.83
C PHE A 25 -3.50 1.49 4.53
N LYS A 26 -4.63 1.85 5.15
CA LYS A 26 -5.90 1.12 4.96
C LYS A 26 -6.42 1.15 3.53
N LYS A 27 -6.33 2.31 2.86
CA LYS A 27 -6.96 2.52 1.54
C LYS A 27 -6.04 2.16 0.40
N ASP A 28 -4.75 2.46 0.54
CA ASP A 28 -3.80 2.40 -0.58
C ASP A 28 -2.87 1.18 -0.46
N ILE A 29 -2.34 0.87 0.73
CA ILE A 29 -1.33 -0.18 0.92
C ILE A 29 -1.93 -1.55 1.25
N ALA A 30 -2.93 -1.59 2.13
CA ALA A 30 -3.59 -2.82 2.57
C ALA A 30 -4.13 -3.65 1.39
N PRO A 31 -4.80 -3.08 0.36
CA PRO A 31 -5.21 -3.84 -0.82
C PRO A 31 -4.03 -4.43 -1.60
N VAL A 32 -2.91 -3.69 -1.71
CA VAL A 32 -1.71 -4.16 -2.39
C VAL A 32 -1.12 -5.37 -1.67
N LEU A 33 -0.96 -5.29 -0.34
CA LEU A 33 -0.42 -6.39 0.47
C LEU A 33 -1.35 -7.62 0.47
N LEU A 34 -2.67 -7.39 0.55
CA LEU A 34 -3.67 -8.44 0.49
C LEU A 34 -3.56 -9.23 -0.82
N ASN A 35 -3.51 -8.53 -1.96
CA ASN A 35 -3.59 -9.14 -3.27
C ASN A 35 -2.28 -9.77 -3.73
N ASN A 36 -1.13 -9.21 -3.33
CA ASN A 36 0.16 -9.60 -3.91
C ASN A 36 1.08 -10.35 -2.94
N CYS A 37 0.82 -10.30 -1.63
CA CYS A 37 1.78 -10.81 -0.64
C CYS A 37 1.18 -11.85 0.31
N LEU A 38 -0.12 -11.73 0.65
CA LEU A 38 -0.73 -12.52 1.71
C LEU A 38 -0.75 -14.04 1.44
N ALA A 39 -0.80 -14.47 0.18
CA ALA A 39 -0.84 -15.88 -0.18
C ALA A 39 0.36 -16.68 0.35
N CYS A 40 1.56 -16.08 0.32
CA CYS A 40 2.81 -16.71 0.73
C CYS A 40 3.35 -16.21 2.08
N HIS A 41 2.89 -15.04 2.54
CA HIS A 41 3.32 -14.39 3.78
C HIS A 41 2.14 -14.12 4.73
N GLY A 42 1.20 -15.05 4.82
CA GLY A 42 0.02 -14.99 5.66
C GLY A 42 0.07 -15.91 6.89
N PRO A 43 -1.05 -16.10 7.60
CA PRO A 43 -1.09 -16.94 8.81
C PRO A 43 -0.86 -18.43 8.55
N LYS A 44 -1.17 -18.90 7.33
CA LYS A 44 -1.01 -20.31 6.95
C LYS A 44 0.37 -20.64 6.39
N LYS A 45 1.05 -19.66 5.82
CA LYS A 45 2.35 -19.80 5.14
C LYS A 45 3.12 -18.50 5.33
N ALA A 46 4.36 -18.60 5.80
CA ALA A 46 5.20 -17.44 6.13
C ALA A 46 6.59 -17.64 5.55
N GLU A 47 6.72 -17.52 4.24
CA GLU A 47 8.01 -17.67 3.56
C GLU A 47 9.03 -16.64 4.08
N GLY A 48 10.27 -17.08 4.31
CA GLY A 48 11.32 -16.25 4.91
C GLY A 48 10.98 -15.73 6.31
N ALA A 49 10.08 -16.41 7.04
CA ALA A 49 9.50 -15.97 8.30
C ALA A 49 8.81 -14.59 8.26
N TYR A 50 8.49 -14.08 7.07
CA TYR A 50 7.76 -12.83 6.89
C TYR A 50 6.26 -13.05 7.00
N ARG A 51 5.62 -12.21 7.81
CA ARG A 51 4.17 -12.17 8.02
C ARG A 51 3.66 -10.79 7.67
N ILE A 52 2.64 -10.73 6.83
CA ILE A 52 2.10 -9.47 6.27
C ILE A 52 0.57 -9.45 6.43
N ASP A 53 0.01 -10.35 7.23
CA ASP A 53 -1.43 -10.43 7.48
C ASP A 53 -1.94 -9.37 8.46
N THR A 54 -1.05 -8.69 9.19
CA THR A 54 -1.34 -7.53 10.02
C THR A 54 -0.29 -6.44 9.78
N TYR A 55 -0.62 -5.20 10.11
CA TYR A 55 0.34 -4.10 10.02
C TYR A 55 1.55 -4.33 10.94
N GLU A 56 1.31 -4.73 12.20
CA GLU A 56 2.37 -5.00 13.18
C GLU A 56 3.38 -6.03 12.65
N ARG A 57 2.90 -7.06 11.96
CA ARG A 57 3.75 -8.09 11.38
C ARG A 57 4.51 -7.61 10.14
N ALA A 58 3.88 -6.79 9.30
CA ALA A 58 4.50 -6.26 8.08
C ALA A 58 5.74 -5.38 8.36
N ILE A 59 5.80 -4.75 9.54
CA ILE A 59 6.95 -3.95 10.00
C ILE A 59 7.88 -4.72 10.95
N ALA A 60 7.61 -6.00 11.21
CA ALA A 60 8.45 -6.85 12.05
C ALA A 60 9.54 -7.56 11.22
N PRO A 61 10.69 -7.88 11.83
CA PRO A 61 11.75 -8.62 11.15
C PRO A 61 11.32 -10.06 10.82
N GLY A 62 11.77 -10.53 9.66
CA GLY A 62 11.69 -11.94 9.25
C GLY A 62 13.02 -12.66 9.45
N GLU A 63 13.28 -13.68 8.62
CA GLU A 63 14.47 -14.52 8.68
C GLU A 63 15.78 -13.74 8.43
N SER A 64 15.72 -12.66 7.64
CA SER A 64 16.90 -11.80 7.39
C SER A 64 17.22 -10.84 8.55
N ALA A 65 16.52 -10.95 9.68
CA ALA A 65 16.56 -10.03 10.82
C ALA A 65 16.17 -8.56 10.47
N THR A 66 15.65 -8.32 9.27
CA THR A 66 15.21 -7.01 8.78
C THR A 66 13.72 -7.03 8.50
N ALA A 67 13.02 -5.92 8.76
CA ALA A 67 11.60 -5.78 8.48
C ALA A 67 11.31 -5.78 6.98
N ALA A 68 10.12 -6.24 6.58
CA ALA A 68 9.69 -6.15 5.18
C ALA A 68 9.55 -4.67 4.77
N PHE A 69 8.98 -3.85 5.65
CA PHE A 69 8.83 -2.40 5.45
C PHE A 69 9.29 -1.65 6.71
N LEU A 70 10.40 -0.93 6.62
CA LEU A 70 11.02 -0.20 7.72
C LEU A 70 10.74 1.30 7.58
N ALA A 71 10.08 1.90 8.59
CA ALA A 71 9.71 3.31 8.58
C ALA A 71 10.90 4.22 8.23
N LYS A 72 10.71 5.14 7.28
CA LYS A 72 11.71 6.10 6.78
C LYS A 72 12.94 5.49 6.08
N MET A 73 13.01 4.17 5.92
CA MET A 73 14.20 3.47 5.44
C MET A 73 13.85 2.53 4.29
N VAL A 74 13.67 3.09 3.09
CA VAL A 74 13.39 2.33 1.86
C VAL A 74 14.48 1.30 1.59
N ASP A 75 15.74 1.73 1.60
CA ASP A 75 16.90 0.85 1.33
C ASP A 75 17.14 -0.18 2.46
N GLY A 76 16.60 0.09 3.66
CA GLY A 76 16.63 -0.82 4.81
C GLY A 76 15.43 -1.75 4.89
N SER A 77 14.54 -1.76 3.89
CA SER A 77 13.33 -2.57 3.86
C SER A 77 13.54 -3.80 2.98
N GLU A 78 13.61 -5.00 3.56
CA GLU A 78 13.86 -6.23 2.80
C GLU A 78 12.75 -6.52 1.79
N GLY A 79 11.49 -6.25 2.16
CA GLY A 79 10.34 -6.39 1.26
C GLY A 79 10.46 -5.43 0.07
N PHE A 80 10.89 -4.18 0.30
CA PHE A 80 11.08 -3.22 -0.78
C PHE A 80 12.22 -3.64 -1.74
N ARG A 81 13.34 -4.14 -1.19
CA ARG A 81 14.44 -4.71 -1.99
C ARG A 81 13.95 -5.86 -2.87
N ARG A 82 13.12 -6.76 -2.33
CA ARG A 82 12.60 -7.93 -3.06
C ARG A 82 11.65 -7.54 -4.17
N ILE A 83 10.72 -6.60 -3.96
CA ILE A 83 9.78 -6.19 -5.02
C ILE A 83 10.45 -5.39 -6.14
N THR A 84 11.64 -4.84 -5.90
CA THR A 84 12.43 -4.09 -6.90
C THR A 84 13.61 -4.87 -7.48
N SER A 85 13.81 -6.13 -7.06
CA SER A 85 14.92 -6.93 -7.56
C SER A 85 14.74 -7.27 -9.04
N GLY A 86 15.85 -7.20 -9.78
CA GLY A 86 15.95 -7.67 -11.16
C GLY A 86 16.17 -9.17 -11.29
N ASP A 87 16.50 -9.88 -10.21
CA ASP A 87 16.65 -11.34 -10.22
C ASP A 87 15.29 -12.00 -9.96
N VAL A 88 14.75 -12.64 -10.99
CA VAL A 88 13.46 -13.35 -10.94
C VAL A 88 13.40 -14.47 -9.90
N LYS A 89 14.53 -14.99 -9.42
CA LYS A 89 14.58 -16.05 -8.40
C LYS A 89 14.43 -15.52 -6.98
N GLU A 90 14.58 -14.21 -6.77
CA GLU A 90 14.37 -13.57 -5.48
C GLU A 90 13.31 -12.47 -5.51
N ARG A 91 12.94 -11.98 -6.70
CA ARG A 91 11.93 -10.94 -6.88
C ARG A 91 10.60 -11.39 -6.30
N MET A 92 9.96 -10.50 -5.55
CA MET A 92 8.59 -10.72 -5.08
C MET A 92 7.59 -9.95 -5.97
N PRO A 93 6.41 -10.54 -6.25
CA PRO A 93 6.01 -11.92 -5.99
C PRO A 93 6.83 -12.95 -6.80
N LEU A 94 7.19 -14.08 -6.18
CA LEU A 94 8.04 -15.11 -6.78
C LEU A 94 7.32 -15.88 -7.91
N ASP A 95 6.12 -16.38 -7.61
CA ASP A 95 5.27 -17.13 -8.55
C ASP A 95 4.22 -16.22 -9.23
N GLY A 96 4.53 -14.93 -9.41
CA GLY A 96 3.60 -13.95 -9.95
C GLY A 96 4.27 -12.86 -10.78
N ASP A 97 3.43 -12.07 -11.44
CA ASP A 97 3.87 -10.93 -12.22
C ASP A 97 4.56 -9.88 -11.33
N PRO A 98 5.54 -9.12 -11.88
CA PRO A 98 6.08 -7.96 -11.20
C PRO A 98 4.99 -6.95 -10.83
N LEU A 99 5.17 -6.30 -9.68
CA LEU A 99 4.32 -5.17 -9.33
C LEU A 99 4.51 -4.04 -10.36
N SER A 100 3.43 -3.31 -10.61
CA SER A 100 3.49 -2.15 -11.51
C SER A 100 4.40 -1.06 -10.92
N ALA A 101 4.97 -0.22 -11.78
CA ALA A 101 5.81 0.89 -11.35
C ALA A 101 5.07 1.85 -10.40
N GLU A 102 3.77 2.06 -10.63
CA GLU A 102 2.90 2.88 -9.78
C GLU A 102 2.72 2.26 -8.40
N THR A 103 2.55 0.93 -8.34
CA THR A 103 2.41 0.18 -7.08
C THR A 103 3.70 0.25 -6.26
N ILE A 104 4.85 0.07 -6.92
CA ILE A 104 6.17 0.20 -6.28
C ILE A 104 6.38 1.63 -5.76
N ALA A 105 6.06 2.65 -6.57
CA ALA A 105 6.17 4.04 -6.17
C ALA A 105 5.26 4.39 -4.99
N LEU A 106 4.05 3.82 -4.94
CA LEU A 106 3.12 3.98 -3.83
C LEU A 106 3.67 3.40 -2.53
N ILE A 107 4.19 2.16 -2.56
CA ILE A 107 4.84 1.53 -1.40
C ILE A 107 6.06 2.35 -0.96
N LYS A 108 6.90 2.79 -1.91
CA LYS A 108 8.08 3.62 -1.64
C LYS A 108 7.69 4.89 -0.88
N LYS A 109 6.73 5.63 -1.41
CA LYS A 109 6.24 6.88 -0.80
C LYS A 109 5.71 6.64 0.60
N TRP A 110 4.93 5.57 0.80
CA TRP A 110 4.43 5.21 2.13
C TRP A 110 5.56 4.92 3.14
N ILE A 111 6.60 4.19 2.74
CA ILE A 111 7.78 3.93 3.58
C ILE A 111 8.51 5.25 3.91
N GLU A 112 8.74 6.11 2.91
CA GLU A 112 9.36 7.44 3.07
C GLU A 112 8.54 8.36 3.98
N GLU A 113 7.21 8.23 3.98
CA GLU A 113 6.31 8.95 4.87
C GLU A 113 6.34 8.39 6.31
N GLY A 114 6.98 7.24 6.53
CA GLY A 114 7.19 6.63 7.85
C GLY A 114 6.41 5.33 8.04
N ALA A 115 5.96 4.71 6.96
CA ALA A 115 5.12 3.52 6.97
C ALA A 115 3.89 3.69 7.88
N VAL A 116 3.27 4.88 7.85
CA VAL A 116 2.25 5.26 8.84
C VAL A 116 1.03 4.35 8.76
N PHE A 117 0.54 3.94 9.93
CA PHE A 117 -0.70 3.18 10.09
C PHE A 117 -1.86 4.10 10.45
N ASP A 118 -2.91 4.08 9.64
CA ASP A 118 -4.15 4.84 9.85
C ASP A 118 -5.36 3.91 10.16
N GLY A 119 -5.08 2.64 10.51
CA GLY A 119 -6.06 1.64 10.90
C GLY A 119 -6.52 1.70 12.36
N PRO A 120 -7.65 1.04 12.68
CA PRO A 120 -8.18 1.02 14.04
C PRO A 120 -7.34 0.17 15.02
N ASP A 121 -6.71 -0.91 14.55
CA ASP A 121 -5.90 -1.82 15.39
C ASP A 121 -4.76 -2.43 14.57
N PRO A 122 -3.48 -2.17 14.83
CA PRO A 122 -2.37 -2.71 14.03
C PRO A 122 -2.25 -4.24 14.03
N LYS A 123 -2.93 -4.92 14.96
CA LYS A 123 -2.97 -6.39 15.09
C LYS A 123 -4.17 -7.02 14.39
N ALA A 124 -5.14 -6.24 13.96
CA ALA A 124 -6.26 -6.77 13.21
C ALA A 124 -5.81 -7.22 11.80
N PRO A 125 -6.44 -8.28 11.25
CA PRO A 125 -6.13 -8.74 9.91
C PRO A 125 -6.30 -7.63 8.87
N ILE A 126 -5.36 -7.47 7.94
CA ILE A 126 -5.42 -6.44 6.88
C ILE A 126 -6.73 -6.54 6.08
N ALA A 127 -7.21 -7.76 5.83
CA ALA A 127 -8.46 -8.02 5.14
C ALA A 127 -9.69 -7.34 5.80
N SER A 128 -9.63 -7.03 7.10
CA SER A 128 -10.72 -6.36 7.82
C SER A 128 -10.84 -4.87 7.49
N TYR A 129 -9.81 -4.24 6.91
CA TYR A 129 -9.85 -2.82 6.55
C TYR A 129 -10.47 -2.55 5.20
N ILE A 130 -10.57 -3.60 4.37
CA ILE A 130 -11.05 -3.51 3.00
C ILE A 130 -12.55 -3.80 3.03
N PRO A 131 -13.41 -2.84 2.65
CA PRO A 131 -14.84 -3.08 2.63
C PRO A 131 -15.15 -4.23 1.66
N PRO A 132 -16.11 -5.11 1.99
CA PRO A 132 -16.49 -6.19 1.09
C PRO A 132 -16.95 -5.60 -0.25
N PRO A 133 -16.64 -6.26 -1.38
CA PRO A 133 -17.11 -5.82 -2.67
C PRO A 133 -18.63 -5.69 -2.68
N THR A 134 -19.14 -4.59 -3.21
CA THR A 134 -20.59 -4.40 -3.39
C THR A 134 -21.02 -5.16 -4.62
N HIS A 135 -21.84 -6.20 -4.41
CA HIS A 135 -22.46 -6.93 -5.50
C HIS A 135 -23.85 -6.33 -5.80
N PRO A 136 -24.24 -6.21 -7.08
CA PRO A 136 -25.62 -5.88 -7.41
C PRO A 136 -26.55 -6.97 -6.84
N ALA A 137 -27.79 -6.60 -6.55
CA ALA A 137 -28.79 -7.57 -6.11
C ALA A 137 -28.90 -8.70 -7.16
N ALA A 138 -29.00 -9.95 -6.69
CA ALA A 138 -29.27 -11.07 -7.57
C ALA A 138 -30.56 -10.79 -8.37
N PRO A 139 -30.58 -11.09 -9.68
CA PRO A 139 -31.80 -10.89 -10.46
C PRO A 139 -32.93 -11.76 -9.90
N MET A 140 -34.16 -11.26 -9.93
CA MET A 140 -35.34 -12.03 -9.48
C MET A 140 -35.58 -13.30 -10.30
N ALA A 141 -35.13 -13.30 -11.55
CA ALA A 141 -35.13 -14.46 -12.43
C ALA A 141 -33.85 -14.46 -13.27
N TYR A 142 -33.19 -15.61 -13.36
CA TYR A 142 -32.11 -15.83 -14.32
C TYR A 142 -32.73 -16.23 -15.66
N ALA A 143 -32.22 -15.66 -16.76
CA ALA A 143 -32.74 -15.93 -18.12
C ALA A 143 -32.59 -17.40 -18.55
N ALA A 144 -31.66 -18.13 -17.92
CA ALA A 144 -31.47 -19.56 -18.10
C ALA A 144 -31.29 -20.21 -16.74
N THR A 145 -31.85 -21.41 -16.58
CA THR A 145 -31.55 -22.28 -15.45
C THR A 145 -30.10 -22.74 -15.59
N MET A 146 -29.26 -22.51 -14.59
CA MET A 146 -27.94 -23.12 -14.53
C MET A 146 -28.11 -24.63 -14.39
N PRO A 147 -27.59 -25.46 -15.32
CA PRO A 147 -27.63 -26.90 -15.14
C PRO A 147 -26.78 -27.26 -13.90
N ILE A 148 -27.40 -27.98 -12.97
CA ILE A 148 -26.68 -28.61 -11.85
C ILE A 148 -26.14 -29.92 -12.42
N THR A 149 -24.88 -29.93 -12.86
CA THR A 149 -24.15 -31.14 -13.28
C THR A 149 -23.10 -31.50 -12.25
#